data_AF-A0A958UV40-F1
#
_entry.id   AF-A0A958UV40-F1
#
_cell.length_a   1.000
_cell.length_b   1.000
_cell.length_c   1.000
_cell.angle_alpha   90.00
_cell.angle_beta   90.00
_cell.angle_gamma   90.00
#
_symmetry.space_group_name_H-M   'P 1'
#
loop_
_entity.id
_entity.type
_entity.pdbx_description
1 polymer ?
#
loop_
_entity_poly.entity_id
_entity_poly.type
_entity_poly.pdbx_seq_one_letter_code
_entity_poly.pdbx_strand_id
1 'polypeptide(L)'
;EDYANQGVNVAAYVQFDMTGYNGSSSDIYITTDWYNSNELNTYLTELMDHYNDNNPNSDHNFTYGYTECGYGCSDHASWANNGFDAAFPFEAAMGQNNPNIHSPGDVYSFFNEPDHSVKFAKLGLEFLIEAAKPQILSVDDFSENAIRVFVKDKTLNYRLNNIVSSVKNVSVYSVAGQRIISDEMNDEAGSIELQQFAQGFYIAHFTLENGHTFTKKFILN
;
A
#
# COMPACT_ATOMS: atom_id res chain seq x y z
N GLU A 1 -20.47 11.11 -6.62
CA GLU A 1 -21.62 11.68 -5.88
C GLU A 1 -21.97 10.89 -4.61
N ASP A 2 -22.26 9.59 -4.67
CA ASP A 2 -22.70 8.81 -3.49
C ASP A 2 -21.75 8.91 -2.28
N TYR A 3 -20.45 8.72 -2.49
CA TYR A 3 -19.43 8.85 -1.44
C TYR A 3 -19.39 10.26 -0.82
N ALA A 4 -19.53 11.31 -1.63
CA ALA A 4 -19.58 12.69 -1.14
C ALA A 4 -20.88 12.96 -0.35
N ASN A 5 -22.02 12.50 -0.86
CA ASN A 5 -23.32 12.65 -0.21
C ASN A 5 -23.38 11.92 1.14
N GLN A 6 -22.68 10.79 1.26
CA GLN A 6 -22.56 10.02 2.50
C GLN A 6 -21.44 10.51 3.42
N GLY A 7 -20.64 11.50 3.01
CA GLY A 7 -19.50 12.00 3.79
C GLY A 7 -18.39 10.96 3.99
N VAL A 8 -18.21 10.04 3.04
CA VAL A 8 -17.13 9.05 3.09
C VAL A 8 -15.79 9.76 2.93
N ASN A 9 -14.88 9.51 3.87
CA ASN A 9 -13.53 10.04 3.81
C ASN A 9 -12.67 9.25 2.82
N VAL A 10 -12.55 9.75 1.59
CA VAL A 10 -11.68 9.18 0.56
C VAL A 10 -10.36 9.93 0.57
N ALA A 11 -9.28 9.23 0.92
CA ALA A 11 -7.96 9.83 1.05
C ALA A 11 -7.35 10.24 -0.31
N ALA A 12 -7.56 9.42 -1.34
CA ALA A 12 -7.05 9.66 -2.69
C ALA A 12 -7.79 8.78 -3.71
N TYR A 13 -7.91 9.25 -4.94
CA TYR A 13 -8.43 8.50 -6.08
C TYR A 13 -7.44 8.55 -7.26
N VAL A 14 -7.06 7.40 -7.81
CA VAL A 14 -6.19 7.31 -8.98
C VAL A 14 -6.92 6.59 -10.09
N GLN A 15 -7.07 7.25 -11.24
CA GLN A 15 -7.70 6.69 -12.43
C GLN A 15 -6.66 6.01 -13.31
N PHE A 16 -7.00 4.84 -13.85
CA PHE A 16 -6.25 4.18 -14.92
C PHE A 16 -7.18 3.96 -16.11
N ASP A 17 -7.16 4.89 -17.05
CA ASP A 17 -7.95 4.85 -18.27
C ASP A 17 -7.01 4.97 -19.48
N MET A 18 -6.96 3.91 -20.29
CA MET A 18 -5.94 3.66 -21.31
C MET A 18 -4.53 3.49 -20.71
N THR A 19 -4.02 2.26 -20.77
CA THR A 19 -2.70 1.88 -20.20
C THR A 19 -1.88 1.04 -21.17
N GLY A 20 -2.33 0.89 -22.41
CA GLY A 20 -1.87 -0.16 -23.34
C GLY A 20 -0.94 0.34 -24.43
N TYR A 21 -1.06 1.60 -24.83
CA TYR A 21 -0.33 2.15 -25.96
C TYR A 21 0.87 3.00 -25.52
N ASN A 22 2.06 2.58 -25.94
CA ASN A 22 3.27 3.36 -25.73
C ASN A 22 3.50 4.34 -26.91
N GLY A 23 2.81 5.48 -26.87
CA GLY A 23 2.80 6.47 -27.96
C GLY A 23 3.85 7.58 -27.86
N SER A 24 4.58 7.66 -26.75
CA SER A 24 5.41 8.81 -26.39
C SER A 24 6.77 8.39 -25.83
N SER A 25 7.63 9.36 -25.46
CA SER A 25 9.00 9.08 -25.02
C SER A 25 9.10 8.56 -23.59
N SER A 26 8.21 9.00 -22.70
CA SER A 26 8.11 8.49 -21.33
C SER A 26 7.07 7.36 -21.27
N ASP A 27 7.13 6.53 -20.24
CA ASP A 27 6.22 5.40 -20.11
C ASP A 27 4.85 5.80 -19.55
N ILE A 28 4.80 6.72 -18.58
CA ILE A 28 3.57 7.19 -17.95
C ILE A 28 3.51 8.71 -18.02
N TYR A 29 2.38 9.29 -18.40
CA TYR A 29 2.18 10.75 -18.39
C TYR A 29 1.22 11.15 -17.28
N ILE A 30 1.72 11.93 -16.31
CA ILE A 30 0.93 12.47 -15.22
C ILE A 30 0.15 13.70 -15.72
N THR A 31 -1.17 13.67 -15.63
CA THR A 31 -2.01 14.82 -16.03
C THR A 31 -2.01 15.91 -14.96
N THR A 32 -1.78 17.16 -15.35
CA THR A 32 -1.58 18.29 -14.42
C THR A 32 -2.65 19.38 -14.48
N ASP A 33 -3.76 19.14 -15.17
CA ASP A 33 -4.84 20.11 -15.25
C ASP A 33 -5.67 20.17 -13.95
N TRP A 34 -6.65 21.08 -13.92
CA TRP A 34 -7.39 21.44 -12.71
C TRP A 34 -8.27 20.33 -12.10
N TYR A 35 -8.38 19.17 -12.77
CA TYR A 35 -9.03 17.99 -12.21
C TYR A 35 -8.06 17.08 -11.44
N ASN A 36 -6.79 17.46 -11.33
CA ASN A 36 -5.75 16.65 -10.74
C ASN A 36 -5.10 17.37 -9.54
N SER A 37 -4.92 16.62 -8.46
CA SER A 37 -4.25 17.07 -7.24
C SER A 37 -2.74 17.08 -7.45
N ASN A 38 -2.09 18.23 -7.23
CA ASN A 38 -0.64 18.35 -7.35
C ASN A 38 0.09 17.49 -6.32
N GLU A 39 -0.45 17.42 -5.11
CA GLU A 39 0.06 16.62 -4.01
C GLU A 39 0.00 15.13 -4.35
N LEU A 40 -1.15 14.64 -4.85
CA LEU A 40 -1.29 13.24 -5.25
C LEU A 40 -0.43 12.90 -6.48
N ASN A 41 -0.33 13.80 -7.46
CA ASN A 41 0.56 13.63 -8.60
C ASN A 41 2.03 13.53 -8.17
N THR A 42 2.48 14.41 -7.29
CA THR A 42 3.84 14.39 -6.75
C THR A 42 4.10 13.08 -6.03
N TYR A 43 3.15 12.63 -5.20
CA TYR A 43 3.24 11.36 -4.50
C TYR A 43 3.41 10.18 -5.47
N LEU A 44 2.63 10.11 -6.55
CA LEU A 44 2.79 9.06 -7.56
C LEU A 44 4.17 9.10 -8.23
N THR A 45 4.71 10.30 -8.52
CA THR A 45 6.06 10.42 -9.08
C THR A 45 7.15 10.00 -8.10
N GLU A 46 7.00 10.32 -6.82
CA GLU A 46 7.93 9.90 -5.78
C GLU A 46 7.91 8.38 -5.57
N LEU A 47 6.76 7.72 -5.74
CA LEU A 47 6.68 6.25 -5.74
C LEU A 47 7.50 5.66 -6.89
N MET A 48 7.29 6.15 -8.11
CA MET A 48 8.05 5.70 -9.28
C MET A 48 9.56 5.86 -9.06
N ASP A 49 10.00 7.04 -8.62
CA ASP A 49 11.42 7.30 -8.31
C ASP A 49 11.95 6.37 -7.22
N HIS A 50 11.20 6.22 -6.11
CA HIS A 50 11.61 5.38 -4.99
C HIS A 50 11.82 3.93 -5.41
N TYR A 51 10.87 3.34 -6.13
CA TYR A 51 10.96 1.94 -6.53
C TYR A 51 11.93 1.72 -7.70
N ASN A 52 12.16 2.71 -8.56
CA ASN A 52 13.21 2.66 -9.57
C ASN A 52 14.62 2.66 -8.95
N ASP A 53 14.86 3.46 -7.91
CA ASP A 53 16.17 3.61 -7.26
C ASP A 53 16.52 2.45 -6.32
N ASN A 54 15.50 1.85 -5.69
CA ASN A 54 15.70 0.86 -4.62
C ASN A 54 15.48 -0.59 -5.08
N ASN A 55 15.15 -0.83 -6.36
CA ASN A 55 14.97 -2.17 -6.90
C ASN A 55 16.20 -2.63 -7.70
N PRO A 56 16.87 -3.72 -7.31
CA PRO A 56 18.00 -4.26 -8.07
C PRO A 56 17.59 -4.90 -9.41
N ASN A 57 16.29 -5.13 -9.63
CA ASN A 57 15.76 -5.62 -10.89
C ASN A 57 15.37 -4.44 -11.80
N SER A 58 16.17 -4.21 -12.85
CA SER A 58 15.91 -3.17 -13.85
C SER A 58 14.60 -3.36 -14.62
N ASP A 59 14.06 -4.58 -14.68
CA ASP A 59 12.77 -4.86 -15.31
C ASP A 59 11.62 -4.19 -14.56
N HIS A 60 11.86 -3.73 -13.33
CA HIS A 60 10.92 -2.90 -12.60
C HIS A 60 10.76 -1.53 -13.23
N ASN A 61 11.83 -0.94 -13.75
CA ASN A 61 11.92 0.51 -13.94
C ASN A 61 11.06 1.05 -15.08
N PHE A 62 10.46 2.22 -14.85
CA PHE A 62 9.72 2.98 -15.85
C PHE A 62 9.80 4.48 -15.57
N THR A 63 9.62 5.26 -16.63
CA THR A 63 9.78 6.72 -16.65
C THR A 63 8.43 7.41 -16.68
N TYR A 64 8.41 8.68 -16.27
CA TYR A 64 7.22 9.51 -16.39
C TYR A 64 7.47 10.84 -17.10
N GLY A 65 6.39 11.43 -17.59
CA GLY A 65 6.31 12.77 -18.14
C GLY A 65 5.05 13.47 -17.65
N TYR A 66 4.79 14.67 -18.15
CA TYR A 66 3.61 15.45 -17.78
C TYR A 66 2.80 15.83 -19.02
N THR A 67 1.48 15.91 -18.86
CA THR A 67 0.56 16.31 -19.93
C THR A 67 -0.69 16.97 -19.37
N GLU A 68 -1.55 17.49 -20.24
CA GLU A 68 -2.82 18.13 -19.85
C GLU A 68 -3.93 17.67 -20.79
N CYS A 69 -5.07 17.25 -20.24
CA CYS A 69 -6.28 17.03 -21.03
C CYS A 69 -6.98 18.35 -21.34
N GLY A 70 -7.10 19.22 -20.32
CA GLY A 70 -7.75 20.53 -20.42
C GLY A 70 -9.28 20.50 -20.27
N TYR A 71 -9.87 19.34 -20.02
CA TYR A 71 -11.29 19.14 -19.72
C TYR A 71 -11.47 17.89 -18.86
N GLY A 72 -12.69 17.61 -18.39
CA GLY A 72 -12.98 16.42 -17.57
C GLY A 72 -12.91 15.15 -18.42
N CYS A 73 -11.70 14.69 -18.71
CA CYS A 73 -11.44 13.71 -19.77
C CYS A 73 -11.75 12.26 -19.38
N SER A 74 -11.81 11.94 -18.09
CA SER A 74 -12.20 10.61 -17.58
C SER A 74 -12.77 10.73 -16.16
N ASP A 75 -12.99 9.61 -15.48
CA ASP A 75 -13.72 9.54 -14.20
C ASP A 75 -13.08 10.33 -13.06
N HIS A 76 -11.76 10.55 -13.08
CA HIS A 76 -11.05 11.38 -12.08
C HIS A 76 -11.68 12.78 -11.94
N ALA A 77 -12.19 13.35 -13.04
CA ALA A 77 -12.86 14.65 -13.04
C ALA A 77 -14.12 14.67 -12.17
N SER A 78 -14.85 13.54 -12.11
CA SER A 78 -16.03 13.41 -11.24
C SER A 78 -15.64 13.41 -9.76
N TRP A 79 -14.51 12.79 -9.41
CA TRP A 79 -13.98 12.79 -8.05
C TRP A 79 -13.49 14.18 -7.64
N ALA A 80 -12.71 14.84 -8.49
CA ALA A 80 -12.23 16.20 -8.27
C ALA A 80 -13.39 17.21 -8.12
N ASN A 81 -14.42 17.12 -8.97
CA ASN A 81 -15.62 17.97 -8.86
C ASN A 81 -16.41 17.76 -7.55
N ASN A 82 -16.24 16.61 -6.89
CA ASN A 82 -16.84 16.32 -5.59
C ASN A 82 -15.88 16.65 -4.42
N GLY A 83 -14.75 17.30 -4.69
CA GLY A 83 -13.80 17.78 -3.67
C GLY A 83 -12.80 16.73 -3.17
N PHE A 84 -12.64 15.61 -3.88
CA PHE A 84 -11.65 14.59 -3.55
C PHE A 84 -10.35 14.81 -4.33
N ASP A 85 -9.22 14.49 -3.71
CA ASP A 85 -7.94 14.41 -4.42
C ASP A 85 -7.99 13.31 -5.46
N ALA A 86 -7.76 13.68 -6.72
CA ALA A 86 -7.77 12.78 -7.86
C ALA A 86 -6.48 12.92 -8.67
N ALA A 87 -6.01 11.83 -9.25
CA ALA A 87 -4.89 11.82 -10.18
C ALA A 87 -5.19 10.90 -11.36
N PHE A 88 -4.61 11.20 -12.52
CA PHE A 88 -4.81 10.42 -13.73
C PHE A 88 -3.49 10.21 -14.51
N PRO A 89 -2.72 9.16 -14.15
CA PRO A 89 -1.64 8.66 -14.98
C PRO A 89 -2.17 8.10 -16.31
N PHE A 90 -1.58 8.51 -17.42
CA PHE A 90 -2.06 8.21 -18.77
C PHE A 90 -0.97 7.57 -19.65
N GLU A 91 -1.35 6.80 -20.66
CA GLU A 91 -0.45 5.97 -21.48
C GLU A 91 0.55 6.74 -22.36
N ALA A 92 0.26 8.00 -22.68
CA ALA A 92 1.04 8.83 -23.60
C ALA A 92 0.78 10.33 -23.36
N ALA A 93 1.56 11.21 -23.98
CA ALA A 93 1.22 12.63 -24.01
C ALA A 93 -0.10 12.83 -24.79
N MET A 94 -0.94 13.80 -24.37
CA MET A 94 -2.17 14.13 -25.09
C MET A 94 -1.87 14.52 -26.54
N GLY A 95 -2.61 13.89 -27.47
CA GLY A 95 -2.37 14.00 -28.91
C GLY A 95 -1.40 12.97 -29.48
N GLN A 96 -0.75 12.16 -28.63
CA GLN A 96 0.08 11.01 -28.99
C GLN A 96 -0.47 9.68 -28.42
N ASN A 97 -1.64 9.70 -27.80
CA ASN A 97 -2.35 8.52 -27.31
C ASN A 97 -2.84 7.62 -28.45
N ASN A 98 -3.38 6.44 -28.10
CA ASN A 98 -3.85 5.45 -29.06
C ASN A 98 -4.74 6.11 -30.15
N PRO A 99 -4.32 6.09 -31.44
CA PRO A 99 -5.06 6.76 -32.51
C PRO A 99 -6.35 6.01 -32.91
N ASN A 100 -6.54 4.79 -32.39
CA ASN A 100 -7.68 3.95 -32.71
C ASN A 100 -8.81 4.02 -31.66
N ILE A 101 -8.68 4.79 -30.58
CA ILE A 101 -9.73 4.89 -29.56
C ILE A 101 -11.10 5.19 -30.18
N HIS A 102 -12.15 4.58 -29.63
CA HIS A 102 -13.52 4.70 -30.14
C HIS A 102 -13.72 4.24 -31.60
N SER A 103 -12.84 3.35 -32.08
CA SER A 103 -12.99 2.70 -33.39
C SER A 103 -12.91 1.18 -33.28
N PRO A 104 -13.36 0.44 -34.30
CA PRO A 104 -13.16 -1.01 -34.35
C PRO A 104 -11.69 -1.45 -34.39
N GLY A 105 -10.75 -0.52 -34.62
CA GLY A 105 -9.31 -0.77 -34.58
C GLY A 105 -8.71 -0.76 -33.18
N ASP A 106 -9.50 -0.39 -32.16
CA ASP A 106 -9.08 -0.50 -30.76
C ASP A 106 -9.17 -1.95 -30.29
N VAL A 107 -8.15 -2.73 -30.66
CA VAL A 107 -8.10 -4.17 -30.43
C VAL A 107 -6.77 -4.57 -29.80
N TYR A 108 -6.77 -5.65 -29.02
CA TYR A 108 -5.56 -6.12 -28.34
C TYR A 108 -4.36 -6.33 -29.29
N SER A 109 -4.61 -6.83 -30.50
CA SER A 109 -3.57 -7.05 -31.52
C SER A 109 -2.89 -5.75 -32.01
N PHE A 110 -3.44 -4.58 -31.70
CA PHE A 110 -2.78 -3.31 -31.98
C PHE A 110 -1.61 -3.05 -31.03
N PHE A 111 -1.74 -3.42 -29.75
CA PHE A 111 -0.69 -3.27 -28.74
C PHE A 111 0.35 -4.39 -28.80
N ASN A 112 -0.05 -5.58 -29.27
CA ASN A 112 0.71 -6.82 -29.38
C ASN A 112 1.14 -7.45 -28.05
N GLU A 113 1.69 -6.67 -27.12
CA GLU A 113 2.22 -7.13 -25.84
C GLU A 113 1.67 -6.28 -24.67
N PRO A 114 1.51 -6.86 -23.46
CA PRO A 114 0.96 -6.15 -22.30
C PRO A 114 1.99 -5.31 -21.55
N ASP A 115 3.23 -5.25 -22.01
CA ASP A 115 4.38 -4.66 -21.28
C ASP A 115 4.13 -3.23 -20.82
N HIS A 116 3.39 -2.43 -21.59
CA HIS A 116 3.06 -1.06 -21.18
C HIS A 116 2.08 -1.06 -20.01
N SER A 117 1.01 -1.85 -20.08
CA SER A 117 0.01 -1.97 -19.02
C SER A 117 0.59 -2.54 -17.73
N VAL A 118 1.63 -3.37 -17.80
CA VAL A 118 2.37 -3.85 -16.62
C VAL A 118 2.95 -2.69 -15.82
N LYS A 119 3.41 -1.61 -16.46
CA LYS A 119 3.96 -0.43 -15.75
C LYS A 119 2.88 0.29 -14.93
N PHE A 120 1.69 0.44 -15.49
CA PHE A 120 0.53 0.97 -14.78
C PHE A 120 0.10 0.06 -13.62
N ALA A 121 0.15 -1.26 -13.82
CA ALA A 121 -0.13 -2.21 -12.74
C ALA A 121 0.89 -2.10 -11.58
N LYS A 122 2.17 -1.88 -11.89
CA LYS A 122 3.20 -1.60 -10.86
C LYS A 122 2.88 -0.32 -10.10
N LEU A 123 2.68 0.81 -10.80
CA LEU A 123 2.32 2.08 -10.17
C LEU A 123 1.05 1.96 -9.30
N GLY A 124 0.03 1.26 -9.78
CA GLY A 124 -1.18 0.99 -9.01
C GLY A 124 -0.91 0.18 -7.74
N LEU A 125 -0.04 -0.83 -7.80
CA LEU A 125 0.35 -1.61 -6.62
C LEU A 125 1.19 -0.79 -5.64
N GLU A 126 2.16 -0.02 -6.13
CA GLU A 126 2.96 0.91 -5.32
C GLU A 126 2.05 1.88 -4.57
N PHE A 127 1.11 2.51 -5.27
CA PHE A 127 0.11 3.41 -4.70
C PHE A 127 -0.74 2.71 -3.65
N LEU A 128 -1.36 1.56 -3.97
CA LEU A 128 -2.24 0.86 -3.03
C LEU A 128 -1.49 0.39 -1.78
N ILE A 129 -0.27 -0.12 -1.94
CA ILE A 129 0.55 -0.58 -0.82
C ILE A 129 0.91 0.60 0.07
N GLU A 130 1.45 1.67 -0.48
CA GLU A 130 1.96 2.81 0.30
C GLU A 130 0.84 3.68 0.88
N ALA A 131 -0.26 3.89 0.14
CA ALA A 131 -1.42 4.64 0.64
C ALA A 131 -2.19 3.85 1.73
N ALA A 132 -2.17 2.51 1.68
CA ALA A 132 -2.74 1.67 2.72
C ALA A 132 -1.82 1.52 3.93
N LYS A 133 -0.52 1.90 3.85
CA LYS A 133 0.33 1.93 5.04
C LYS A 133 -0.19 3.02 5.96
N PRO A 134 -0.57 2.69 7.20
CA PRO A 134 -0.93 3.74 8.14
C PRO A 134 0.32 4.59 8.41
N GLN A 135 0.19 5.92 8.31
CA GLN A 135 1.21 6.91 8.72
C GLN A 135 1.67 6.69 10.18
N ILE A 136 0.85 5.97 10.93
CA ILE A 136 1.12 5.50 12.26
C ILE A 136 1.17 3.96 12.18
N LEU A 137 2.36 3.38 12.08
CA LEU A 137 2.61 2.02 12.56
C LEU A 137 2.52 1.95 14.11
N SER A 138 1.63 2.73 14.73
CA SER A 138 1.13 2.53 16.09
C SER A 138 -0.30 2.03 15.96
N VAL A 139 -0.58 0.86 16.54
CA VAL A 139 -1.94 0.61 16.99
C VAL A 139 -1.97 1.28 18.35
N ASP A 140 -2.92 2.15 18.64
CA ASP A 140 -3.14 2.59 20.01
C ASP A 140 -3.12 1.34 20.89
N ASP A 141 -2.17 1.29 21.82
CA ASP A 141 -1.92 0.10 22.62
C ASP A 141 -2.97 0.03 23.75
N PHE A 142 -4.23 -0.23 23.36
CA PHE A 142 -5.34 -0.47 24.28
C PHE A 142 -5.06 -1.64 25.25
N SER A 143 -3.97 -2.38 25.04
CA SER A 143 -3.55 -3.53 25.83
C SER A 143 -2.45 -3.23 26.86
N GLU A 144 -1.93 -2.00 27.00
CA GLU A 144 -0.95 -1.66 28.06
C GLU A 144 -1.43 -2.07 29.46
N ASN A 145 -2.73 -1.90 29.74
CA ASN A 145 -3.32 -2.29 31.01
C ASN A 145 -3.49 -3.81 31.15
N ALA A 146 -3.52 -4.58 30.06
CA ALA A 146 -3.84 -6.01 30.05
C ALA A 146 -2.61 -6.93 29.98
N ILE A 147 -1.57 -6.56 29.22
CA ILE A 147 -0.37 -7.39 29.03
C ILE A 147 0.89 -6.52 28.94
N ARG A 148 1.93 -6.93 29.67
CA ARG A 148 3.28 -6.36 29.59
C ARG A 148 4.15 -7.24 28.71
N VAL A 149 4.92 -6.61 27.85
CA VAL A 149 5.87 -7.28 26.97
C VAL A 149 7.18 -6.51 26.96
N PHE A 150 8.30 -7.22 26.98
CA PHE A 150 9.62 -6.64 26.78
C PHE A 150 10.53 -7.62 26.06
N VAL A 151 11.53 -7.09 25.36
CA VAL A 151 12.54 -7.91 24.67
C VAL A 151 13.88 -7.73 25.37
N LYS A 152 14.53 -8.85 25.67
CA LYS A 152 15.88 -8.87 26.23
C LYS A 152 16.62 -10.08 25.69
N ASP A 153 17.89 -9.91 25.29
CA ASP A 153 18.77 -11.01 24.84
C ASP A 153 18.11 -11.90 23.76
N LYS A 154 17.52 -11.25 22.73
CA LYS A 154 16.72 -11.89 21.68
C LYS A 154 15.62 -12.83 22.19
N THR A 155 15.00 -12.47 23.30
CA THR A 155 13.89 -13.21 23.89
C THR A 155 12.73 -12.25 24.12
N LEU A 156 11.57 -12.54 23.53
CA LEU A 156 10.33 -11.84 23.82
C LEU A 156 9.76 -12.39 25.12
N ASN A 157 9.64 -11.54 26.14
CA ASN A 157 9.07 -11.90 27.42
C ASN A 157 7.70 -11.24 27.57
N TYR A 158 6.73 -11.96 28.10
CA TYR A 158 5.38 -11.44 28.30
C TYR A 158 4.81 -11.82 29.66
N ARG A 159 3.87 -11.02 30.16
CA ARG A 159 3.07 -11.31 31.36
C ARG A 159 1.72 -10.59 31.29
N LEU A 160 0.64 -11.31 31.57
CA LEU A 160 -0.69 -10.74 31.75
C LEU A 160 -0.74 -9.96 33.07
N ASN A 161 -1.32 -8.75 33.03
CA ASN A 161 -1.49 -7.90 34.22
C ASN A 161 -2.76 -8.25 35.01
N ASN A 162 -3.80 -8.75 34.33
CA ASN A 162 -5.06 -9.16 34.94
C ASN A 162 -5.25 -10.68 34.76
N ILE A 163 -5.26 -11.40 35.88
CA ILE A 163 -5.29 -12.87 35.94
C ILE A 163 -6.73 -13.38 35.82
N VAL A 164 -7.28 -13.29 34.62
CA VAL A 164 -8.62 -13.86 34.29
C VAL A 164 -8.53 -14.96 33.24
N SER A 165 -7.35 -15.21 32.67
CA SER A 165 -7.07 -16.27 31.70
C SER A 165 -5.55 -16.51 31.61
N SER A 166 -5.14 -17.62 31.00
CA SER A 166 -3.78 -17.85 30.50
C SER A 166 -3.67 -17.51 29.01
N VAL A 167 -2.44 -17.31 28.55
CA VAL A 167 -2.11 -17.24 27.12
C VAL A 167 -2.10 -18.65 26.56
N LYS A 168 -2.89 -18.88 25.51
CA LYS A 168 -2.99 -20.14 24.75
C LYS A 168 -1.93 -20.25 23.66
N ASN A 169 -1.70 -19.16 22.95
CA ASN A 169 -0.75 -19.13 21.83
C ASN A 169 -0.14 -17.74 21.70
N VAL A 170 1.13 -17.70 21.33
CA VAL A 170 1.77 -16.49 20.85
C VAL A 170 2.34 -16.72 19.46
N SER A 171 1.94 -15.87 18.53
CA SER A 171 2.43 -15.87 17.16
C SER A 171 3.20 -14.59 16.87
N VAL A 172 4.36 -14.68 16.22
CA VAL A 172 5.13 -13.50 15.79
C VAL A 172 5.05 -13.36 14.29
N TYR A 173 4.82 -12.13 13.83
CA TYR A 173 4.72 -11.77 12.42
C TYR A 173 5.79 -10.73 12.05
N SER A 174 6.26 -10.80 10.80
CA SER A 174 7.04 -9.72 10.18
C SER A 174 6.14 -8.50 9.91
N VAL A 175 6.75 -7.34 9.65
CA VAL A 175 6.03 -6.14 9.21
C VAL A 175 5.26 -6.32 7.89
N ALA A 176 5.64 -7.31 7.08
CA ALA A 176 4.93 -7.68 5.86
C ALA A 176 3.74 -8.64 6.12
N GLY A 177 3.44 -8.95 7.39
CA GLY A 177 2.33 -9.84 7.76
C GLY A 177 2.64 -11.33 7.67
N GLN A 178 3.88 -11.72 7.37
CA GLN A 178 4.28 -13.13 7.35
C GLN A 178 4.40 -13.67 8.77
N ARG A 179 3.72 -14.77 9.10
CA ARG A 179 3.90 -15.46 10.38
C ARG A 179 5.25 -16.18 10.41
N ILE A 180 6.09 -15.83 11.38
CA ILE A 180 7.45 -16.37 11.53
C ILE A 180 7.47 -17.54 12.51
N ILE A 181 6.81 -17.39 13.66
CA ILE A 181 6.69 -18.43 14.68
C ILE A 181 5.29 -18.43 15.29
N SER A 182 4.89 -19.56 15.87
CA SER A 182 3.68 -19.72 16.64
C SER A 182 3.90 -20.80 17.68
N ASP A 183 3.91 -20.40 18.95
CA ASP A 183 4.16 -21.30 20.08
C ASP A 183 2.91 -21.40 20.94
N GLU A 184 2.50 -22.62 21.28
CA GLU A 184 1.47 -22.86 22.28
C GLU A 184 2.02 -22.58 23.67
N MET A 185 1.18 -21.94 24.47
CA MET A 185 1.45 -21.51 25.84
C MET A 185 0.34 -22.06 26.72
N ASN A 186 0.62 -22.22 28.02
CA ASN A 186 -0.40 -22.62 29.00
C ASN A 186 -0.23 -21.84 30.31
N ASP A 187 0.31 -20.63 30.23
CA ASP A 187 0.69 -19.81 31.39
C ASP A 187 0.29 -18.35 31.22
N GLU A 188 0.25 -17.62 32.33
CA GLU A 188 -0.04 -16.18 32.38
C GLU A 188 1.18 -15.32 32.00
N ALA A 189 2.37 -15.93 32.01
CA ALA A 189 3.63 -15.31 31.66
C ALA A 189 4.53 -16.35 30.98
N GLY A 190 5.40 -15.89 30.10
CA GLY A 190 6.31 -16.77 29.39
C GLY A 190 7.28 -16.01 28.52
N SER A 191 8.03 -16.77 27.72
CA SER A 191 9.00 -16.20 26.80
C SER A 191 9.09 -16.97 25.49
N ILE A 192 9.52 -16.29 24.43
CA ILE A 192 9.74 -16.85 23.10
C ILE A 192 11.15 -16.48 22.67
N GLU A 193 11.90 -17.47 22.21
CA GLU A 193 13.25 -17.28 21.70
C GLU A 193 13.21 -16.75 20.26
N LEU A 194 13.94 -15.66 20.01
CA LEU A 194 13.98 -14.94 18.73
C LEU A 194 15.37 -15.02 18.07
N GLN A 195 16.20 -16.00 18.44
CA GLN A 195 17.62 -16.02 18.04
C GLN A 195 17.82 -16.07 16.52
N GLN A 196 16.88 -16.71 15.79
CA GLN A 196 16.89 -16.83 14.33
C GLN A 196 16.31 -15.60 13.61
N PHE A 197 15.81 -14.61 14.35
CA PHE A 197 15.17 -13.43 13.78
C PHE A 197 16.24 -12.39 13.43
N ALA A 198 16.06 -11.75 12.28
CA ALA A 198 16.87 -10.60 11.89
C ALA A 198 16.58 -9.40 12.81
N GLN A 199 17.49 -8.42 12.85
CA GLN A 199 17.18 -7.17 13.51
C GLN A 199 16.04 -6.46 12.78
N GLY A 200 15.10 -5.89 13.52
CA GLY A 200 13.97 -5.20 12.92
C GLY A 200 12.70 -5.18 13.77
N PHE A 201 11.61 -4.77 13.13
CA PHE A 201 10.29 -4.65 13.74
C PHE A 201 9.48 -5.93 13.57
N TYR A 202 8.77 -6.29 14.63
CA TYR A 202 7.92 -7.48 14.67
C TYR A 202 6.62 -7.21 15.42
N ILE A 203 5.62 -8.05 15.16
CA ILE A 203 4.31 -8.01 15.80
C ILE A 203 4.10 -9.33 16.53
N ALA A 204 3.94 -9.30 17.85
CA ALA A 204 3.50 -10.43 18.64
C ALA A 204 1.97 -10.41 18.82
N HIS A 205 1.32 -11.49 18.47
CA HIS A 205 -0.12 -11.72 18.63
C HIS A 205 -0.35 -12.81 19.67
N PHE A 206 -1.03 -12.44 20.76
CA PHE A 206 -1.36 -13.31 21.88
C PHE A 206 -2.83 -13.72 21.76
N THR A 207 -3.10 -15.00 21.83
CA THR A 207 -4.46 -15.53 21.97
C THR A 207 -4.60 -16.14 23.35
N LEU A 208 -5.65 -15.76 24.09
CA LEU A 208 -5.97 -16.31 25.40
C LEU A 208 -6.88 -17.55 25.28
N GLU A 209 -6.93 -18.37 26.32
CA GLU A 209 -7.83 -19.54 26.40
C GLU A 209 -9.32 -19.16 26.28
N ASN A 210 -9.70 -17.98 26.79
CA ASN A 210 -11.06 -17.47 26.68
C ASN A 210 -11.40 -16.84 25.30
N GLY A 211 -10.47 -16.91 24.34
CA GLY A 211 -10.65 -16.40 22.97
C GLY A 211 -10.34 -14.91 22.78
N HIS A 212 -10.00 -14.16 23.84
CA HIS A 212 -9.53 -12.79 23.69
C HIS A 212 -8.13 -12.74 23.07
N THR A 213 -7.85 -11.70 22.30
CA THR A 213 -6.57 -11.52 21.63
C THR A 213 -5.93 -10.18 21.96
N PHE A 214 -4.61 -10.15 22.04
CA PHE A 214 -3.80 -8.94 22.20
C PHE A 214 -2.70 -8.89 21.14
N THR A 215 -2.28 -7.69 20.78
CA THR A 215 -1.18 -7.48 19.84
C THR A 215 -0.19 -6.49 20.41
N LYS A 216 1.10 -6.83 20.40
CA LYS A 216 2.20 -5.96 20.84
C LYS A 216 3.26 -5.87 19.76
N LYS A 217 3.73 -4.65 19.50
CA LYS A 217 4.88 -4.40 18.64
C LYS A 217 6.14 -4.45 19.46
N PHE A 218 7.21 -4.98 18.88
CA PHE A 218 8.52 -4.96 19.51
C PHE A 218 9.62 -4.80 18.47
N ILE A 219 10.75 -4.27 18.93
CA ILE A 219 11.97 -4.12 18.13
C ILE A 219 12.96 -5.18 18.62
N LEU A 220 13.55 -5.90 17.67
CA LEU A 220 14.69 -6.76 17.92
C LEU A 220 15.97 -6.02 17.50
N ASN A 221 16.74 -5.58 18.50
CA ASN A 221 18.05 -4.96 18.33
C ASN A 221 19.18 -6.01 18.28
#